data_AF-A0A849AHX9-F1
#
_entry.id   AF-A0A849AHX9-F1
#
_cell.length_a   1.000
_cell.length_b   1.000
_cell.length_c   1.000
_cell.angle_alpha   90.00
_cell.angle_beta   90.00
_cell.angle_gamma   90.00
#
_symmetry.space_group_name_H-M   'P 1'
#
loop_
_entity.id
_entity.type
_entity.pdbx_description
1 polymer ?
#
loop_
_entity_poly.entity_id
_entity_poly.type
_entity_poly.pdbx_seq_one_letter_code
_entity_poly.pdbx_strand_id
1 'polypeptide(L)'
;MSITCIDPATIDARLAAIGRQPFRARFHLRPPEREFVAQRGMAVVRAHARDLIARRLAPAWPVKDGKQTPWGGHPVFRAQHATGTCCRSCLQRTHGIRKGHDLTPAEFDYVITVVCRWVALECGADQSAHCEA
;
A
#
# COMPACT_ATOMS: atom_id res chain seq x y z
N MET A 1 16.26 -10.35 18.31
CA MET A 1 14.88 -10.57 17.82
C MET A 1 14.68 -9.61 16.65
N SER A 2 15.27 -9.96 15.51
CA SER A 2 14.60 -10.61 14.37
C SER A 2 14.05 -9.53 13.44
N ILE A 3 14.87 -9.19 12.44
CA ILE A 3 14.46 -8.47 11.25
C ILE A 3 13.30 -9.28 10.67
N THR A 4 12.07 -8.78 10.79
CA THR A 4 10.93 -9.33 10.06
C THR A 4 11.09 -8.89 8.62
N CYS A 5 12.00 -9.50 7.88
CA CYS A 5 12.06 -9.35 6.44
C CYS A 5 10.72 -9.86 5.90
N ILE A 6 9.90 -8.92 5.44
CA ILE A 6 8.62 -9.22 4.82
C ILE A 6 8.97 -9.85 3.47
N ASP A 7 8.84 -11.17 3.41
CA ASP A 7 9.12 -11.95 2.21
C ASP A 7 8.23 -11.46 1.03
N PRO A 8 8.83 -11.07 -0.12
CA PRO A 8 8.08 -10.59 -1.28
C PRO A 8 7.05 -11.58 -1.82
N ALA A 9 7.37 -12.88 -1.81
CA ALA A 9 6.44 -13.91 -2.30
C ALA A 9 5.18 -13.99 -1.42
N THR A 10 5.34 -13.77 -0.11
CA THR A 10 4.23 -13.67 0.85
C THR A 10 3.35 -12.45 0.59
N ILE A 11 3.93 -11.30 0.20
CA ILE A 11 3.16 -10.12 -0.20
C ILE A 11 2.39 -10.37 -1.49
N ASP A 12 3.01 -10.96 -2.50
CA ASP A 12 2.36 -11.23 -3.79
C ASP A 12 1.20 -12.20 -3.64
N ALA A 13 1.37 -13.28 -2.88
CA ALA A 13 0.28 -14.21 -2.57
C ALA A 13 -0.89 -13.51 -1.88
N ARG A 14 -0.60 -12.59 -0.94
CA ARG A 14 -1.63 -11.80 -0.27
C ARG A 14 -2.31 -10.82 -1.23
N LEU A 15 -1.57 -10.12 -2.09
CA LEU A 15 -2.13 -9.22 -3.09
C LEU A 15 -3.04 -9.98 -4.07
N ALA A 16 -2.63 -11.17 -4.52
CA ALA A 16 -3.44 -12.05 -5.36
C ALA A 16 -4.72 -12.53 -4.65
N ALA A 17 -4.67 -12.79 -3.33
CA ALA A 17 -5.86 -13.11 -2.54
C ALA A 17 -6.81 -11.90 -2.39
N ILE A 18 -6.26 -10.71 -2.12
CA ILE A 18 -7.05 -9.47 -1.99
C ILE A 18 -7.71 -9.12 -3.32
N GLY A 19 -6.98 -9.21 -4.43
CA GLY A 19 -7.45 -8.90 -5.78
C GLY A 19 -8.60 -9.78 -6.26
N ARG A 20 -8.83 -10.95 -5.65
CA ARG A 20 -9.99 -11.82 -5.94
C ARG A 20 -11.30 -11.33 -5.31
N GLN A 21 -11.26 -10.39 -4.37
CA GLN A 21 -12.48 -9.84 -3.76
C GLN A 21 -13.21 -8.94 -4.77
N PRO A 22 -14.52 -9.11 -5.01
CA PRO A 22 -15.25 -8.38 -6.06
C PRO A 22 -15.11 -6.86 -6.01
N PHE A 23 -15.05 -6.30 -4.80
CA PHE A 23 -14.83 -4.86 -4.62
C PHE A 23 -13.40 -4.44 -5.02
N ARG A 24 -12.39 -5.21 -4.61
CA ARG A 24 -10.97 -4.89 -4.81
C ARG A 24 -10.51 -5.16 -6.25
N ALA A 25 -11.09 -6.16 -6.90
CA ALA A 25 -10.82 -6.55 -8.29
C ALA A 25 -11.04 -5.42 -9.31
N ARG A 26 -11.81 -4.38 -8.95
CA ARG A 26 -12.15 -3.26 -9.84
C ARG A 26 -11.09 -2.15 -9.85
N PHE A 27 -10.07 -2.25 -8.99
CA PHE A 27 -9.03 -1.24 -8.89
C PHE A 27 -7.84 -1.61 -9.77
N HIS A 28 -7.50 -0.71 -10.69
CA HIS A 28 -6.31 -0.76 -11.55
C HIS A 28 -5.76 0.64 -11.73
N LEU A 29 -4.46 0.81 -11.95
CA LEU A 29 -3.90 2.12 -12.28
C LEU A 29 -4.54 2.67 -13.56
N ARG A 30 -5.04 3.91 -13.51
CA ARG A 30 -5.52 4.66 -14.68
C ARG A 30 -4.34 5.21 -15.49
N PRO A 31 -4.57 5.63 -16.76
CA PRO A 31 -3.49 6.18 -17.59
C PRO A 31 -2.66 7.28 -16.91
N PRO A 32 -3.25 8.30 -16.25
CA PRO A 32 -2.46 9.34 -15.58
C PRO A 32 -1.64 8.81 -14.39
N GLU A 33 -2.14 7.78 -13.69
CA GLU A 33 -1.44 7.17 -12.57
C GLU A 33 -0.26 6.32 -13.05
N ARG A 34 -0.42 5.60 -14.18
CA ARG A 34 0.67 4.85 -14.83
C ARG A 34 1.74 5.79 -15.38
N GLU A 35 1.32 6.87 -16.02
CA GLU A 35 2.22 7.89 -16.55
C GLU A 35 3.03 8.55 -15.43
N PHE A 36 2.41 8.86 -14.29
CA PHE A 36 3.12 9.35 -13.11
C PHE A 36 4.24 8.38 -12.70
N VAL A 37 3.94 7.07 -12.61
CA VAL A 37 4.94 6.06 -12.22
C VAL A 37 6.05 5.98 -13.27
N ALA A 38 5.72 5.98 -14.56
CA ALA A 38 6.70 5.94 -15.64
C ALA A 38 7.64 7.17 -15.64
N GLN A 39 7.12 8.36 -15.37
CA GLN A 39 7.91 9.60 -15.35
C GLN A 39 8.74 9.79 -14.09
N ARG A 40 8.25 9.32 -12.93
CA ARG A 40 8.87 9.59 -11.61
C ARG A 40 9.62 8.40 -11.03
N GLY A 41 9.31 7.19 -11.47
CA GLY A 41 9.89 5.95 -10.97
C GLY A 41 9.36 5.53 -9.58
N MET A 42 9.66 4.29 -9.22
CA MET A 42 9.17 3.67 -7.97
C MET A 42 9.77 4.27 -6.70
N ALA A 43 10.98 4.84 -6.76
CA ALA A 43 11.59 5.52 -5.62
C ALA A 43 10.75 6.72 -5.15
N VAL A 44 10.28 7.54 -6.09
CA VAL A 44 9.39 8.69 -5.78
C VAL A 44 8.04 8.21 -5.29
N VAL A 45 7.48 7.15 -5.89
CA VAL A 45 6.22 6.53 -5.42
C VAL A 45 6.37 6.07 -3.97
N ARG A 46 7.49 5.41 -3.62
CA ARG A 46 7.76 4.95 -2.25
C ARG A 46 7.88 6.12 -1.29
N ALA A 47 8.57 7.20 -1.66
CA ALA A 47 8.65 8.41 -0.84
C ALA A 47 7.25 9.01 -0.58
N HIS A 48 6.43 9.17 -1.62
CA HIS A 48 5.05 9.66 -1.48
C HIS A 48 4.18 8.72 -0.65
N ALA A 49 4.36 7.41 -0.76
CA ALA A 49 3.64 6.44 0.07
C ALA A 49 3.97 6.64 1.55
N ARG A 50 5.26 6.82 1.91
CA ARG A 50 5.67 7.11 3.29
C ARG A 50 4.96 8.35 3.83
N ASP A 51 5.00 9.46 3.10
CA ASP A 51 4.39 10.72 3.54
C ASP A 51 2.87 10.62 3.69
N LEU A 52 2.20 10.00 2.71
CA LEU A 52 0.75 9.86 2.72
C LEU A 52 0.29 8.93 3.84
N ILE A 53 0.96 7.80 4.06
CA ILE A 53 0.62 6.86 5.13
C ILE A 53 0.91 7.50 6.50
N ALA A 54 2.03 8.20 6.66
CA ALA A 54 2.39 8.85 7.92
C ALA A 54 1.34 9.87 8.34
N ARG A 55 0.87 10.69 7.39
CA ARG A 55 -0.07 11.78 7.68
C ARG A 55 -1.52 11.31 7.79
N ARG A 56 -1.92 10.28 7.04
CA ARG A 56 -3.34 9.94 6.82
C ARG A 56 -3.77 8.61 7.40
N LEU A 57 -2.86 7.74 7.83
CA LEU A 57 -3.20 6.37 8.26
C LEU A 57 -2.44 5.90 9.49
N ALA A 58 -1.21 6.38 9.68
CA ALA A 58 -0.35 5.97 10.78
C ALA A 58 -0.94 6.28 12.17
N PRO A 59 -1.57 7.45 12.43
CA PRO A 59 -2.13 7.75 13.74
C PRO A 59 -3.20 6.73 14.17
N ALA A 60 -3.35 6.53 15.48
CA ALA A 60 -4.38 5.69 16.09
C ALA A 60 -5.79 6.08 15.64
N TRP A 61 -6.01 7.38 15.45
CA TRP A 61 -7.29 8.00 15.09
C TRP A 61 -7.12 8.96 13.89
N PRO A 62 -7.01 8.44 12.65
CA PRO A 62 -6.81 9.30 11.49
C PRO A 62 -8.00 10.24 11.25
N VAL A 63 -7.70 11.45 10.81
CA VAL A 63 -8.72 12.44 10.44
C VAL A 63 -9.58 11.89 9.31
N LYS A 64 -10.90 11.83 9.53
CA LYS A 64 -11.89 11.27 8.60
C LYS A 64 -11.61 9.79 8.24
N ASP A 65 -11.32 8.95 9.23
CA ASP A 65 -11.12 7.50 9.01
C ASP A 65 -12.31 6.88 8.24
N GLY A 66 -12.01 6.12 7.19
CA GLY A 66 -12.94 5.66 6.16
C GLY A 66 -13.06 6.55 4.92
N LYS A 67 -12.62 7.82 4.99
CA LYS A 67 -12.72 8.82 3.89
C LYS A 67 -11.43 9.67 3.71
N GLN A 68 -10.35 9.33 4.41
CA GLN A 68 -9.07 10.06 4.43
C GLN A 68 -8.27 10.01 3.12
N THR A 69 -8.56 9.05 2.22
CA THR A 69 -7.88 8.83 0.95
C THR A 69 -8.82 9.04 -0.25
N PRO A 70 -8.48 9.92 -1.21
CA PRO A 70 -9.18 10.00 -2.50
C PRO A 70 -9.23 8.66 -3.24
N TRP A 71 -10.14 8.52 -4.21
CA TRP A 71 -10.28 7.27 -5.00
C TRP A 71 -9.25 7.14 -6.15
N GLY A 72 -8.54 8.20 -6.48
CA GLY A 72 -7.58 8.24 -7.59
C GLY A 72 -6.90 9.60 -7.71
N GLY A 73 -6.17 9.79 -8.81
CA GLY A 73 -5.36 11.00 -9.06
C GLY A 73 -3.92 10.91 -8.53
N HIS A 74 -3.60 9.80 -7.87
CA HIS A 74 -2.23 9.44 -7.50
C HIS A 74 -2.14 7.91 -7.37
N PRO A 75 -1.07 7.24 -7.85
CA PRO A 75 -0.96 5.79 -7.80
C PRO A 75 -1.09 5.21 -6.38
N VAL A 76 -0.55 5.90 -5.36
CA VAL A 76 -0.67 5.49 -3.94
C VAL A 76 -2.14 5.43 -3.49
N PHE A 77 -2.97 6.41 -3.83
CA PHE A 77 -4.38 6.39 -3.41
C PHE A 77 -5.13 5.23 -4.04
N ARG A 78 -4.87 4.95 -5.32
CA ARG A 78 -5.50 3.81 -5.98
C ARG A 78 -5.05 2.49 -5.39
N ALA A 79 -3.74 2.36 -5.12
CA ALA A 79 -3.16 1.19 -4.46
C ALA A 79 -3.77 0.96 -3.07
N GLN A 80 -3.92 2.01 -2.26
CA GLN A 80 -4.53 1.89 -0.93
C GLN A 80 -5.95 1.31 -0.98
N HIS A 81 -6.75 1.67 -1.99
CA HIS A 81 -8.07 1.07 -2.18
C HIS A 81 -8.01 -0.34 -2.78
N ALA A 82 -7.06 -0.62 -3.67
CA ALA A 82 -6.89 -1.96 -4.22
C ALA A 82 -6.45 -2.98 -3.14
N THR A 83 -5.58 -2.56 -2.23
CA THR A 83 -4.94 -3.44 -1.24
C THR A 83 -5.64 -3.45 0.12
N GLY A 84 -6.62 -2.57 0.36
CA GLY A 84 -7.26 -2.49 1.67
C GLY A 84 -6.39 -1.80 2.73
N THR A 85 -5.53 -0.87 2.31
CA THR A 85 -4.73 -0.02 3.18
C THR A 85 -5.22 1.44 3.16
N CYS A 86 -6.46 1.70 2.74
CA CYS A 86 -7.01 3.04 2.70
C CYS A 86 -7.38 3.61 4.08
N CYS A 87 -7.95 2.79 4.99
CA CYS A 87 -8.39 3.23 6.32
C CYS A 87 -8.10 2.18 7.41
N ARG A 88 -8.25 2.51 8.70
CA ARG A 88 -7.99 1.57 9.80
C ARG A 88 -8.93 0.36 9.78
N SER A 89 -10.18 0.54 9.35
CA SER A 89 -11.14 -0.56 9.17
C SER A 89 -10.73 -1.55 8.07
N CYS A 90 -10.03 -1.08 7.04
CA CYS A 90 -9.50 -1.97 6.01
C CYS A 90 -8.22 -2.65 6.49
N LEU A 91 -7.30 -1.93 7.16
CA LEU A 91 -6.11 -2.54 7.76
C LEU A 91 -6.47 -3.68 8.72
N GLN A 92 -7.47 -3.49 9.58
CA GLN A 92 -7.91 -4.53 10.51
C GLN A 92 -8.47 -5.75 9.79
N ARG A 93 -9.42 -5.56 8.85
CA ARG A 93 -10.10 -6.68 8.18
C ARG A 93 -9.23 -7.40 7.17
N THR A 94 -8.33 -6.68 6.51
CA THR A 94 -7.54 -7.20 5.38
C THR A 94 -6.15 -7.64 5.82
N HIS A 95 -5.54 -6.97 6.82
CA HIS A 95 -4.17 -7.21 7.24
C HIS A 95 -4.03 -7.62 8.72
N GLY A 96 -5.11 -7.64 9.50
CA GLY A 96 -5.06 -8.01 10.92
C GLY A 96 -4.48 -6.93 11.84
N ILE A 97 -4.16 -5.75 11.30
CA ILE A 97 -3.61 -4.62 12.07
C ILE A 97 -4.75 -3.94 12.82
N ARG A 98 -4.74 -4.03 14.16
CA ARG A 98 -5.83 -3.51 14.99
C ARG A 98 -5.95 -1.99 14.91
N LYS A 99 -7.11 -1.47 15.28
CA LYS A 99 -7.33 -0.01 15.43
C LYS A 99 -6.95 0.44 16.84
N GLY A 100 -6.87 1.75 17.02
CA GLY A 100 -6.71 2.37 18.34
C GLY A 100 -5.25 2.50 18.79
N HIS A 101 -4.30 2.18 17.93
CA HIS A 101 -2.87 2.43 18.14
C HIS A 101 -2.23 3.03 16.88
N ASP A 102 -1.22 3.87 17.10
CA ASP A 102 -0.35 4.33 16.01
C ASP A 102 0.29 3.13 15.34
N LEU A 103 0.42 3.13 14.02
CA LEU A 103 1.14 2.06 13.33
C LEU A 103 2.55 1.96 13.91
N THR A 104 2.91 0.76 14.35
CA THR A 104 4.29 0.47 14.74
C THR A 104 5.22 0.65 13.54
N PRO A 105 6.53 0.86 13.75
CA PRO A 105 7.48 0.97 12.64
C PRO A 105 7.40 -0.21 11.64
N ALA A 106 7.18 -1.43 12.14
CA ALA A 106 7.02 -2.62 11.31
C ALA A 106 5.70 -2.63 10.52
N GLU A 107 4.57 -2.27 11.15
CA GLU A 107 3.27 -2.15 10.46
C GLU A 107 3.30 -1.03 9.42
N PHE A 108 3.99 0.08 9.73
CA PHE A 108 4.15 1.20 8.82
C PHE A 108 4.93 0.80 7.56
N ASP A 109 6.11 0.19 7.72
CA ASP A 109 6.89 -0.29 6.59
C ASP A 109 6.16 -1.39 5.79
N TYR A 110 5.45 -2.28 6.48
CA TYR A 110 4.59 -3.27 5.85
C TYR A 110 3.56 -2.64 4.91
N VAL A 111 2.82 -1.63 5.37
CA VAL A 111 1.80 -0.95 4.55
C VAL A 111 2.43 -0.28 3.33
N ILE A 112 3.59 0.37 3.49
CA ILE A 112 4.34 0.97 2.38
C ILE A 112 4.72 -0.09 1.35
N THR A 113 5.25 -1.22 1.81
CA THR A 113 5.68 -2.33 0.96
C THR A 113 4.52 -2.94 0.19
N VAL A 114 3.37 -3.18 0.84
CA VAL A 114 2.13 -3.64 0.18
C VAL A 114 1.68 -2.68 -0.92
N VAL A 115 1.66 -1.38 -0.62
CA VAL A 115 1.25 -0.33 -1.58
C VAL A 115 2.21 -0.28 -2.77
N CYS A 116 3.51 -0.23 -2.52
CA CYS A 116 4.52 -0.14 -3.57
C CYS A 116 4.56 -1.40 -4.44
N ARG A 117 4.42 -2.59 -3.84
CA ARG A 117 4.42 -3.85 -4.58
C ARG A 117 3.23 -3.94 -5.52
N TRP A 118 2.03 -3.55 -5.06
CA TRP A 118 0.86 -3.52 -5.93
C TRP A 118 1.01 -2.55 -7.11
N VAL A 119 1.59 -1.36 -6.89
CA VAL A 119 1.87 -0.42 -7.98
C VAL A 119 2.87 -1.00 -8.99
N ALA A 120 3.92 -1.67 -8.53
CA ALA A 120 4.91 -2.31 -9.40
C ALA A 120 4.28 -3.41 -10.26
N LEU A 121 3.46 -4.28 -9.66
CA LEU A 121 2.73 -5.34 -10.39
C LEU A 121 1.81 -4.76 -11.45
N GLU A 122 1.07 -3.69 -11.12
CA GLU A 122 0.21 -3.02 -12.09
C GLU A 122 1.01 -2.45 -13.27
N CYS A 123 2.22 -1.94 -13.03
CA CYS A 123 3.12 -1.45 -14.07
C CYS A 123 3.85 -2.55 -14.84
N GLY A 124 3.67 -3.84 -14.50
CA GLY A 124 4.42 -4.94 -15.10
C GLY A 124 5.91 -4.95 -14.73
N ALA A 125 6.29 -4.24 -13.65
CA ALA A 125 7.66 -4.18 -13.17
C ALA A 125 7.90 -5.32 -12.18
N ASP A 126 8.67 -6.34 -12.60
CA ASP A 126 9.26 -7.28 -11.65
C ASP A 126 10.39 -6.58 -10.90
N GLN A 127 10.22 -6.39 -9.59
CA GLN A 127 11.30 -5.99 -8.72
C GLN A 127 11.59 -7.15 -7.77
N SER A 128 12.50 -8.02 -8.19
CA SER A 128 13.28 -8.87 -7.28
C SER A 128 14.01 -7.93 -6.30
N ALA A 129 13.92 -8.28 -5.02
CA ALA A 129 14.22 -7.40 -3.90
C ALA A 129 15.63 -6.76 -3.97
N HIS A 130 15.69 -5.45 -3.71
CA HIS A 130 16.92 -4.82 -3.21
C HIS A 130 17.04 -5.21 -1.73
N CYS A 131 17.74 -6.31 -1.45
CA CYS A 131 18.40 -6.50 -0.16
C CYS A 131 19.71 -5.73 -0.24
N GLU A 132 19.81 -4.59 0.44
CA GLU A 132 21.11 -4.07 0.84
C GLU A 132 21.45 -4.63 2.22
N ALA A 133 22.69 -5.14 2.31
CA ALA A 133 23.33 -5.74 3.47
C ALA A 133 23.59 -4.74 4.60
#